data_AF-A0A3Q4B5W6-F1
#
_entry.id   AF-A0A3Q4B5W6-F1
#
_cell.length_a   1.000
_cell.length_b   1.000
_cell.length_c   1.000
_cell.angle_alpha   90.00
_cell.angle_beta   90.00
_cell.angle_gamma   90.00
#
_symmetry.space_group_name_H-M   'P 1'
#
loop_
_entity.id
_entity.type
_entity.pdbx_description
1 polymer ?
#
loop_
_entity_poly.entity_id
_entity_poly.type
_entity_poly.pdbx_seq_one_letter_code
_entity_poly.pdbx_strand_id
1 'polypeptide(L)'
;MTRAFRVLALFFGVLLTFVGPIIIDDQIVKNTVIDPNNEMSYNMWKDVPVPFYMSIYFFHILNPQEILKGEKPMVEQRGPYVYRKRIQKDNITFHPNNTVSYKEYRSYYFERSMSVGNESDVVTIPNMLVLGAAVMMENLPFAVRIMVSTTFKTFKEGAFLTKTVGELMWGYDSKLVDFLNKYLPGMLPSTGKFGLFAEFNNSDTGLFTIFTGKGNIRNIHKVNSWNGLTELSYWQTPQCNMINGTAGQMWPPFMTEESTLPFYSPDACRSLELVYQRPGEFKGVPLYRFVAPKTMFANGTDYAPNEGFCPCRQSGLLNVSTCRHNSPAFISHPHFFNADPVLLDYVQGLHPNEEEHGLFIDIHPQTGVPLNVSIRLQLNLYMKKVSGITETGKISEVVMPMIWFEESGYIDGPVLSTFYTNLVVLPAVMEYVQYGFIALGLVTIIIAAFVHYKVKVKLPSRSPSDLCYHVFFNCMSHHSACCPTNRCKTEQESLH
;
A
#
# COMPACT_ATOMS: atom_id res chain seq x y z
N MET A 1 -18.35 -49.87 -10.42
CA MET A 1 -17.41 -48.78 -10.76
C MET A 1 -16.29 -49.35 -11.64
N THR A 2 -16.20 -48.91 -12.90
CA THR A 2 -15.28 -49.47 -13.92
C THR A 2 -13.83 -49.13 -13.61
N ARG A 3 -12.86 -49.94 -14.09
CA ARG A 3 -11.41 -49.64 -13.97
C ARG A 3 -11.07 -48.23 -14.47
N ALA A 4 -11.74 -47.80 -15.55
CA ALA A 4 -11.61 -46.47 -16.13
C ALA A 4 -11.92 -45.35 -15.12
N PHE A 5 -13.00 -45.45 -14.34
CA PHE A 5 -13.38 -44.43 -13.37
C PHE A 5 -12.31 -44.21 -12.29
N ARG A 6 -11.65 -45.29 -11.82
CA ARG A 6 -10.63 -45.22 -10.76
C ARG A 6 -9.38 -44.47 -11.22
N VAL A 7 -8.92 -44.81 -12.42
CA VAL A 7 -7.75 -44.17 -13.04
C VAL A 7 -8.09 -42.72 -13.39
N LEU A 8 -9.30 -42.45 -13.89
CA LEU A 8 -9.75 -41.10 -14.24
C LEU A 8 -9.85 -40.18 -13.02
N ALA A 9 -10.42 -40.66 -11.90
CA ALA A 9 -10.54 -39.86 -10.67
C ALA A 9 -9.17 -39.51 -10.06
N LEU A 10 -8.25 -40.50 -10.00
CA LEU A 10 -6.89 -40.26 -9.53
C LEU A 10 -6.13 -39.31 -10.48
N PHE A 11 -6.23 -39.56 -11.79
CA PHE A 11 -5.62 -38.71 -12.81
C PHE A 11 -6.13 -37.27 -12.73
N PHE A 12 -7.45 -37.08 -12.57
CA PHE A 12 -8.05 -35.76 -12.46
C PHE A 12 -7.61 -35.02 -11.18
N GLY A 13 -7.58 -35.71 -10.03
CA GLY A 13 -7.08 -35.13 -8.79
C GLY A 13 -5.59 -34.72 -8.86
N VAL A 14 -4.76 -35.56 -9.47
CA VAL A 14 -3.33 -35.24 -9.70
C VAL A 14 -3.20 -34.09 -10.69
N LEU A 15 -3.95 -34.09 -11.79
CA LEU A 15 -3.94 -33.01 -12.78
C LEU A 15 -4.35 -31.67 -12.15
N LEU A 16 -5.39 -31.65 -11.33
CA LEU A 16 -5.82 -30.45 -10.60
C LEU A 16 -4.74 -29.91 -9.66
N THR A 17 -3.88 -30.77 -9.10
CA THR A 17 -2.76 -30.35 -8.25
C THR A 17 -1.76 -29.46 -9.01
N PHE A 18 -1.55 -29.72 -10.31
CA PHE A 18 -0.63 -28.94 -11.14
C PHE A 18 -1.33 -27.79 -11.87
N VAL A 19 -2.56 -28.02 -12.35
CA VAL A 19 -3.31 -27.05 -13.16
C VAL A 19 -4.06 -26.03 -12.30
N GLY A 20 -4.49 -26.41 -11.10
CA GLY A 20 -5.25 -25.55 -10.19
C GLY A 20 -4.52 -24.24 -9.86
N PRO A 21 -3.26 -24.27 -9.37
CA PRO A 21 -2.49 -23.05 -9.13
C PRO A 21 -2.34 -22.16 -10.37
N ILE A 22 -2.11 -22.76 -11.55
CA ILE A 22 -1.98 -22.01 -12.82
C ILE A 22 -3.28 -21.29 -13.17
N ILE A 23 -4.43 -21.93 -12.97
CA ILE A 23 -5.74 -21.31 -13.18
C ILE A 23 -5.95 -20.15 -12.21
N ILE A 24 -5.61 -20.34 -10.93
CA ILE A 24 -5.76 -19.28 -9.91
C ILE A 24 -4.89 -18.08 -10.26
N ASP A 25 -3.63 -18.30 -10.61
CA ASP A 25 -2.72 -17.22 -11.01
C ASP A 25 -3.24 -16.47 -12.24
N ASP A 26 -3.73 -17.19 -13.26
CA ASP A 26 -4.36 -16.58 -14.44
C ASP A 26 -5.60 -15.75 -14.08
N GLN A 27 -6.45 -16.23 -13.16
CA GLN A 27 -7.61 -15.47 -12.67
C GLN A 27 -7.18 -14.22 -11.89
N ILE A 28 -6.12 -14.31 -11.08
CA ILE A 28 -5.58 -13.14 -10.38
C ILE A 28 -5.10 -12.11 -11.40
N VAL A 29 -4.32 -12.52 -12.42
CA VAL A 29 -3.84 -11.60 -13.46
C VAL A 29 -5.02 -10.92 -14.17
N LYS A 30 -6.01 -11.69 -14.63
CA LYS A 30 -7.17 -11.14 -15.36
C LYS A 30 -8.00 -10.14 -14.53
N ASN A 31 -8.10 -10.37 -13.22
CA ASN A 31 -8.91 -9.52 -12.34
C ASN A 31 -8.12 -8.33 -11.75
N THR A 32 -6.80 -8.33 -11.86
CA THR A 32 -5.95 -7.23 -11.37
C THR A 32 -5.55 -6.25 -12.46
N VAL A 33 -5.40 -6.68 -13.72
CA VAL A 33 -5.09 -5.79 -14.86
C VAL A 33 -6.11 -4.64 -14.95
N ILE A 34 -5.59 -3.42 -15.15
CA ILE A 34 -6.42 -2.23 -15.39
C ILE A 34 -6.91 -2.29 -16.83
N ASP A 35 -8.09 -2.88 -17.02
CA ASP A 35 -8.76 -3.02 -18.31
C ASP A 35 -10.16 -2.39 -18.24
N PRO A 36 -10.47 -1.35 -19.05
CA PRO A 36 -11.79 -0.75 -19.06
C PRO A 36 -12.91 -1.71 -19.49
N ASN A 37 -12.58 -2.84 -20.13
CA ASN A 37 -13.56 -3.88 -20.47
C ASN A 37 -13.93 -4.76 -19.27
N ASN A 38 -13.13 -4.76 -18.19
CA ASN A 38 -13.47 -5.40 -16.93
C ASN A 38 -14.14 -4.37 -16.02
N GLU A 39 -15.45 -4.17 -16.19
CA GLU A 39 -16.22 -3.13 -15.49
C GLU A 39 -16.02 -3.18 -13.96
N MET A 40 -15.97 -4.37 -13.36
CA MET A 40 -15.84 -4.51 -11.92
C MET A 40 -14.49 -3.98 -11.41
N SER A 41 -13.37 -4.52 -11.92
CA SER A 41 -12.04 -4.14 -11.44
C SER A 41 -11.70 -2.70 -11.82
N TYR A 42 -12.11 -2.27 -13.02
CA TYR A 42 -11.89 -0.90 -13.49
C TYR A 42 -12.64 0.13 -12.64
N ASN A 43 -13.91 -0.13 -12.30
CA ASN A 43 -14.69 0.78 -11.47
C ASN A 43 -14.12 0.87 -10.05
N MET A 44 -13.68 -0.24 -9.45
CA MET A 44 -13.01 -0.24 -8.14
C MET A 44 -11.68 0.52 -8.16
N TRP A 45 -10.92 0.43 -9.25
CA TRP A 45 -9.69 1.21 -9.42
C TRP A 45 -9.97 2.71 -9.61
N LYS A 46 -11.03 3.05 -10.34
CA LYS A 46 -11.43 4.42 -10.66
C LYS A 46 -12.04 5.17 -9.47
N ASP A 47 -13.01 4.58 -8.78
CA ASP A 47 -13.66 5.12 -7.57
C ASP A 47 -13.50 4.10 -6.44
N VAL A 48 -12.60 4.41 -5.51
CA VAL A 48 -12.17 3.45 -4.49
C VAL A 48 -13.34 3.19 -3.51
N PRO A 49 -13.87 1.95 -3.43
CA PRO A 49 -15.13 1.70 -2.74
C PRO A 49 -14.99 1.59 -1.21
N VAL A 50 -13.77 1.71 -0.67
CA VAL A 50 -13.48 1.58 0.76
C VAL A 50 -13.28 2.96 1.40
N PRO A 51 -13.70 3.15 2.66
CA PRO A 51 -13.53 4.42 3.34
C PRO A 51 -12.05 4.64 3.71
N PHE A 52 -11.51 5.78 3.32
CA PHE A 52 -10.25 6.29 3.83
C PHE A 52 -10.54 7.40 4.85
N TYR A 53 -9.71 7.50 5.86
CA TYR A 53 -9.79 8.52 6.90
C TYR A 53 -8.44 9.19 7.08
N MET A 54 -8.46 10.51 7.24
CA MET A 54 -7.32 11.31 7.65
C MET A 54 -7.58 11.76 9.10
N SER A 55 -6.81 11.22 10.04
CA SER A 55 -6.86 11.59 11.45
C SER A 55 -5.74 12.58 11.75
N ILE A 56 -6.05 13.74 12.30
CA ILE A 56 -5.09 14.80 12.61
C ILE A 56 -4.92 14.95 14.11
N TYR A 57 -3.67 15.05 14.55
CA TYR A 57 -3.28 15.30 15.93
C TYR A 57 -2.39 16.53 15.97
N PHE A 58 -2.79 17.54 16.73
CA PHE A 58 -2.02 18.76 16.89
C PHE A 58 -1.14 18.71 18.13
N PHE A 59 0.05 19.30 18.05
CA PHE A 59 0.88 19.59 19.20
C PHE A 59 0.56 20.98 19.74
N HIS A 60 -0.38 21.04 20.68
CA HIS A 60 -0.77 22.28 21.33
C HIS A 60 0.35 22.80 22.24
N ILE A 61 0.80 24.03 22.00
CA ILE A 61 1.89 24.65 22.78
C ILE A 61 1.34 25.18 24.12
N LEU A 62 1.95 24.73 25.22
CA LEU A 62 1.55 25.08 26.58
C LEU A 62 2.25 26.35 27.12
N ASN A 63 3.47 26.63 26.66
CA ASN A 63 4.33 27.68 27.23
C ASN A 63 4.93 28.64 26.17
N PRO A 64 4.10 29.29 25.33
CA PRO A 64 4.60 30.11 24.21
C PRO A 64 5.47 31.30 24.66
N GLN A 65 5.17 31.91 25.81
CA GLN A 65 5.92 33.09 26.29
C GLN A 65 7.30 32.70 26.85
N GLU A 66 7.39 31.54 27.47
CA GLU A 66 8.61 30.94 28.00
C GLU A 66 9.54 30.53 26.86
N ILE A 67 8.99 29.93 25.79
CA ILE A 67 9.75 29.60 24.57
C ILE A 67 10.39 30.86 23.97
N LEU A 68 9.67 31.98 23.92
CA LEU A 68 10.22 33.27 23.46
C LEU A 68 11.31 33.83 24.37
N LYS A 69 11.40 33.38 25.63
CA LYS A 69 12.47 33.73 26.57
C LYS A 69 13.66 32.76 26.49
N GLY A 70 13.55 31.67 25.72
CA GLY A 70 14.59 30.66 25.52
C GLY A 70 14.40 29.39 26.34
N GLU A 71 13.25 29.23 27.00
CA GLU A 71 12.92 27.99 27.68
C GLU A 71 12.50 26.89 26.70
N LYS A 72 12.50 25.65 27.19
CA LYS A 72 12.19 24.46 26.41
C LYS A 72 10.70 24.41 26.04
N PRO A 73 10.33 24.15 24.77
CA PRO A 73 8.95 23.94 24.40
C PRO A 73 8.28 22.78 25.14
N MET A 74 7.04 23.01 25.59
CA MET A 74 6.15 22.02 26.16
C MET A 74 4.90 21.92 25.29
N VAL A 75 4.58 20.70 24.85
CA VAL A 75 3.40 20.43 24.02
C VAL A 75 2.49 19.40 24.64
N GLU A 76 1.21 19.48 24.27
CA GLU A 76 0.19 18.48 24.55
C GLU A 76 -0.45 18.04 23.23
N GLN A 77 -0.58 16.73 23.01
CA GLN A 77 -1.29 16.22 21.84
C GLN A 77 -2.79 16.47 21.97
N ARG A 78 -3.41 17.03 20.92
CA ARG A 78 -4.86 17.19 20.79
C ARG A 78 -5.36 16.56 19.50
N GLY A 79 -6.18 15.51 19.62
CA GLY A 79 -6.76 14.78 18.50
C GLY A 79 -7.32 13.42 18.92
N PRO A 80 -7.79 12.61 17.97
CA PRO A 80 -7.83 12.92 16.54
C PRO A 80 -8.97 13.88 16.16
N TYR A 81 -8.73 14.69 15.14
CA TYR A 81 -9.77 15.30 14.31
C TYR A 81 -9.81 14.53 13.00
N VAL A 82 -10.91 13.83 12.74
CA VAL A 82 -11.02 12.82 11.68
C VAL A 82 -11.79 13.38 10.51
N TYR A 83 -11.25 13.19 9.30
CA TYR A 83 -11.90 13.52 8.05
C TYR A 83 -12.00 12.28 7.19
N ARG A 84 -13.20 11.96 6.71
CA ARG A 84 -13.39 10.95 5.67
C ARG A 84 -12.85 11.49 4.35
N LYS A 85 -11.93 10.75 3.75
CA LYS A 85 -11.31 11.03 2.46
C LYS A 85 -12.04 10.26 1.36
N ARG A 86 -12.51 10.96 0.34
CA ARG A 86 -12.98 10.37 -0.92
C ARG A 86 -11.89 10.51 -1.97
N ILE A 87 -11.57 9.41 -2.66
CA ILE A 87 -10.52 9.34 -3.68
C ILE A 87 -11.15 8.92 -5.00
N GLN A 88 -11.06 9.77 -6.02
CA GLN A 88 -11.62 9.50 -7.34
C GLN A 88 -10.59 9.81 -8.44
N LYS A 89 -10.45 8.90 -9.40
CA LYS A 89 -9.63 9.11 -10.59
C LYS A 89 -10.46 9.69 -11.73
N ASP A 90 -9.94 10.74 -12.35
CA ASP A 90 -10.55 11.40 -13.49
C ASP A 90 -9.50 11.75 -14.57
N ASN A 91 -9.93 12.30 -15.71
CA ASN A 91 -9.08 12.58 -16.87
C ASN A 91 -8.31 11.34 -17.34
N ILE A 92 -8.98 10.19 -17.36
CA ILE A 92 -8.35 8.89 -17.62
C ILE A 92 -8.11 8.71 -19.12
N THR A 93 -6.86 8.47 -19.51
CA THR A 93 -6.46 8.24 -20.90
C THR A 93 -5.56 7.01 -20.99
N PHE A 94 -5.96 6.02 -21.81
CA PHE A 94 -5.18 4.80 -22.07
C PHE A 94 -4.26 4.98 -23.28
N HIS A 95 -3.06 4.42 -23.20
CA HIS A 95 -2.01 4.59 -24.20
C HIS A 95 -1.60 3.27 -24.86
N PRO A 96 -1.11 3.28 -26.12
CA PRO A 96 -0.67 2.07 -26.82
C PRO A 96 0.49 1.33 -26.16
N ASN A 97 1.29 2.01 -25.32
CA ASN A 97 2.44 1.44 -24.60
C ASN A 97 2.04 0.71 -23.29
N ASN A 98 0.78 0.29 -23.15
CA ASN A 98 0.24 -0.37 -21.94
C ASN A 98 0.33 0.49 -20.67
N THR A 99 0.20 1.81 -20.82
CA THR A 99 0.09 2.75 -19.70
C THR A 99 -1.26 3.45 -19.69
N VAL A 100 -1.61 4.02 -18.54
CA VAL A 100 -2.81 4.85 -18.35
C VAL A 100 -2.42 6.10 -17.59
N SER A 101 -2.88 7.25 -18.07
CA SER A 101 -2.74 8.54 -17.38
C SER A 101 -4.04 8.91 -16.68
N TYR A 102 -3.96 9.47 -15.48
CA TYR A 102 -5.11 9.96 -14.72
C TYR A 102 -4.70 11.05 -13.72
N LYS A 103 -5.69 11.83 -13.28
CA LYS A 103 -5.58 12.69 -12.10
C LYS A 103 -6.38 12.09 -10.97
N GLU A 104 -5.78 12.06 -9.78
CA GLU A 104 -6.45 11.61 -8.56
C GLU A 104 -6.94 12.82 -7.77
N TYR A 105 -8.26 12.93 -7.61
CA TYR A 105 -8.90 13.95 -6.82
C TYR A 105 -9.19 13.46 -5.40
N ARG A 106 -8.94 14.32 -4.42
CA ARG A 106 -9.15 14.03 -3.00
C ARG A 106 -10.11 15.06 -2.41
N SER A 107 -11.15 14.58 -1.74
CA SER A 107 -12.10 15.42 -0.99
C SER A 107 -12.15 14.96 0.46
N TYR A 108 -12.20 15.90 1.40
CA TYR A 108 -12.20 15.62 2.83
C TYR A 108 -13.49 16.12 3.48
N TYR A 109 -14.12 15.27 4.28
CA TYR A 109 -15.38 15.54 4.97
C TYR A 109 -15.21 15.27 6.46
N PHE A 110 -15.47 16.25 7.32
CA PHE A 110 -15.26 16.10 8.75
C PHE A 110 -16.21 15.06 9.37
N GLU A 111 -15.66 14.14 10.16
CA GLU A 111 -16.39 13.06 10.83
C GLU A 111 -16.41 13.33 12.33
N ARG A 112 -17.43 14.07 12.79
CA ARG A 112 -17.55 14.46 14.21
C ARG A 112 -17.62 13.24 15.14
N SER A 113 -18.27 12.16 14.72
CA SER A 113 -18.46 10.94 15.53
C SER A 113 -17.17 10.19 15.82
N MET A 114 -16.13 10.37 15.00
CA MET A 114 -14.81 9.74 15.16
C MET A 114 -13.77 10.71 15.74
N SER A 115 -14.14 11.98 15.93
CA SER A 115 -13.23 13.03 16.40
C SER A 115 -13.37 13.23 17.92
N VAL A 116 -12.27 13.62 18.58
CA VAL A 116 -12.33 14.04 20.00
C VAL A 116 -13.16 15.32 20.17
N GLY A 117 -13.07 16.20 19.18
CA GLY A 117 -13.52 17.58 19.25
C GLY A 117 -14.25 18.05 17.98
N ASN A 118 -14.55 19.34 17.89
CA ASN A 118 -15.11 19.96 16.68
C ASN A 118 -14.03 20.77 15.95
N GLU A 119 -14.24 21.10 14.68
CA GLU A 119 -13.32 21.97 13.93
C GLU A 119 -13.19 23.38 14.53
N SER A 120 -14.14 23.78 15.39
CA SER A 120 -14.11 25.03 16.15
C SER A 120 -13.14 25.02 17.34
N ASP A 121 -12.59 23.87 17.71
CA ASP A 121 -11.68 23.76 18.84
C ASP A 121 -10.39 24.53 18.57
N VAL A 122 -9.89 25.21 19.60
CA VAL A 122 -8.78 26.16 19.45
C VAL A 122 -7.46 25.51 19.84
N VAL A 123 -6.47 25.67 18.98
CA VAL A 123 -5.12 25.15 19.17
C VAL A 123 -4.09 26.24 18.89
N THR A 124 -3.00 26.24 19.67
CA THR A 124 -1.84 27.11 19.49
C THR A 124 -0.69 26.29 18.92
N ILE A 125 -0.23 26.64 17.72
CA ILE A 125 0.91 26.00 17.04
C ILE A 125 1.96 27.05 16.62
N PRO A 126 3.18 26.66 16.20
CA PRO A 126 4.13 27.59 15.62
C PRO A 126 3.55 28.32 14.41
N ASN A 127 3.71 29.64 14.34
CA ASN A 127 3.29 30.42 13.18
C ASN A 127 4.30 30.23 12.03
N MET A 128 3.99 29.30 11.13
CA MET A 128 4.84 28.97 9.98
C MET A 128 5.15 30.17 9.07
N LEU A 129 4.21 31.13 8.93
CA LEU A 129 4.46 32.34 8.15
C LEU A 129 5.53 33.22 8.78
N VAL A 130 5.49 33.40 10.10
CA VAL A 130 6.43 34.28 10.81
C VAL A 130 7.77 33.60 11.05
N LEU A 131 7.74 32.42 11.70
CA LEU A 131 8.96 31.71 12.08
C LEU A 131 9.67 31.11 10.87
N GLY A 132 8.92 30.59 9.90
CA GLY A 132 9.47 30.08 8.65
C GLY A 132 10.15 31.18 7.84
N ALA A 133 9.46 32.30 7.61
CA ALA A 133 10.05 33.44 6.90
C ALA A 133 11.26 34.02 7.65
N ALA A 134 11.23 34.06 8.99
CA ALA A 134 12.36 34.56 9.76
C ALA A 134 13.64 33.76 9.49
N VAL A 135 13.55 32.43 9.49
CA VAL A 135 14.68 31.55 9.18
C VAL A 135 15.10 31.70 7.72
N MET A 136 14.16 31.73 6.77
CA MET A 136 14.46 31.91 5.34
C MET A 136 15.19 33.24 5.05
N MET A 137 14.89 34.29 5.81
CA MET A 137 15.43 35.63 5.63
C MET A 137 16.64 35.92 6.53
N GLU A 138 17.21 34.90 7.20
CA GLU A 138 18.24 35.13 8.21
C GLU A 138 19.53 35.75 7.65
N ASN A 139 19.84 35.45 6.39
CA ASN A 139 21.03 35.90 5.68
C ASN A 139 20.83 37.24 4.94
N LEU A 140 19.63 37.83 5.00
CA LEU A 140 19.37 39.14 4.41
C LEU A 140 20.03 40.27 5.22
N PRO A 141 20.31 41.44 4.59
CA PRO A 141 20.85 42.59 5.29
C PRO A 141 20.04 42.95 6.54
N PHE A 142 20.71 43.38 7.60
CA PHE A 142 20.09 43.64 8.90
C PHE A 142 18.91 44.63 8.82
N ALA A 143 19.02 45.67 7.99
CA ALA A 143 17.94 46.63 7.77
C ALA A 143 16.67 45.99 7.16
N VAL A 144 16.83 45.02 6.26
CA VAL A 144 15.70 44.28 5.65
C VAL A 144 15.02 43.42 6.71
N ARG A 145 15.80 42.75 7.58
CA ARG A 145 15.25 41.96 8.69
C ARG A 145 14.43 42.81 9.67
N ILE A 146 14.88 44.03 9.99
CA ILE A 146 14.12 44.98 10.80
C ILE A 146 12.81 45.39 10.11
N MET A 147 12.84 45.63 8.79
CA MET A 147 11.65 45.97 8.02
C MET A 147 10.62 44.82 8.04
N VAL A 148 11.08 43.58 7.88
CA VAL A 148 10.24 42.37 7.99
C VAL A 148 9.63 42.27 9.39
N SER A 149 10.43 42.44 10.44
CA SER A 149 9.94 42.47 11.84
C SER A 149 8.89 43.55 12.07
N THR A 150 9.13 44.75 11.57
CA THR A 150 8.18 45.88 11.66
C THR A 150 6.88 45.57 10.93
N THR A 151 6.96 44.87 9.80
CA THR A 151 5.79 44.40 9.05
C THR A 151 4.99 43.40 9.89
N PHE A 152 5.63 42.37 10.46
CA PHE A 152 4.96 41.43 11.35
C PHE A 152 4.25 42.12 12.52
N LYS A 153 4.90 43.06 13.21
CA LYS A 153 4.26 43.86 14.27
C LYS A 153 3.06 44.66 13.78
N THR A 154 3.19 45.31 12.63
CA THR A 154 2.13 46.14 12.05
C THR A 154 0.88 45.31 11.77
N PHE A 155 1.07 44.08 11.27
CA PHE A 155 -0.01 43.13 11.02
C PHE A 155 -0.42 42.30 12.25
N LYS A 156 0.22 42.52 13.41
CA LYS A 156 0.01 41.78 14.67
C LYS A 156 0.26 40.28 14.54
N GLU A 157 1.22 39.91 13.70
CA GLU A 157 1.65 38.54 13.49
C GLU A 157 2.72 38.16 14.54
N GLY A 158 2.46 37.13 15.33
CA GLY A 158 3.35 36.64 16.38
C GLY A 158 4.02 35.32 16.02
N ALA A 159 4.99 34.89 16.83
CA ALA A 159 5.68 33.60 16.66
C ALA A 159 4.76 32.38 16.77
N PHE A 160 3.67 32.49 17.52
CA PHE A 160 2.70 31.42 17.71
C PHE A 160 1.33 31.87 17.21
N LEU A 161 0.62 30.94 16.62
CA LEU A 161 -0.68 31.16 16.01
C LEU A 161 -1.72 30.36 16.79
N THR A 162 -2.72 31.06 17.34
CA THR A 162 -3.87 30.46 18.03
C THR A 162 -5.10 30.59 17.15
N LYS A 163 -5.60 29.46 16.63
CA LYS A 163 -6.69 29.39 15.65
C LYS A 163 -7.53 28.13 15.86
N THR A 164 -8.70 28.11 15.24
CA THR A 164 -9.54 26.90 15.23
C THR A 164 -8.89 25.80 14.39
N VAL A 165 -9.20 24.54 14.66
CA VAL A 165 -8.72 23.40 13.87
C VAL A 165 -9.07 23.56 12.39
N GLY A 166 -10.30 23.96 12.08
CA GLY A 166 -10.74 24.18 10.70
C GLY A 166 -9.94 25.28 9.99
N GLU A 167 -9.64 26.38 10.67
CA GLU A 167 -8.78 27.45 10.15
C GLU A 167 -7.34 26.98 9.91
N LEU A 168 -6.76 26.19 10.82
CA LEU A 168 -5.40 25.68 10.68
C LEU A 168 -5.28 24.66 9.54
N MET A 169 -6.29 23.80 9.36
CA MET A 169 -6.34 22.78 8.32
C MET A 169 -6.59 23.38 6.94
N TRP A 170 -7.72 24.06 6.78
CA TRP A 170 -8.27 24.46 5.47
C TRP A 170 -7.99 25.92 5.11
N GLY A 171 -7.45 26.66 6.06
CA GLY A 171 -6.91 27.99 5.87
C GLY A 171 -7.76 29.10 6.47
N TYR A 172 -7.08 30.18 6.83
CA TYR A 172 -7.66 31.40 7.37
C TYR A 172 -7.23 32.62 6.54
N ASP A 173 -8.03 33.68 6.64
CA ASP A 173 -7.72 34.96 6.01
C ASP A 173 -6.67 35.70 6.85
N SER A 174 -5.55 36.07 6.22
CA SER A 174 -4.49 36.86 6.84
C SER A 174 -4.30 38.17 6.09
N LYS A 175 -4.39 39.28 6.82
CA LYS A 175 -4.14 40.62 6.29
C LYS A 175 -2.71 40.76 5.75
N LEU A 176 -1.75 40.05 6.35
CA LEU A 176 -0.38 40.02 5.87
C LEU A 176 -0.31 39.32 4.50
N VAL A 177 -0.97 38.17 4.36
CA VAL A 177 -1.00 37.43 3.09
C VAL A 177 -1.67 38.26 1.98
N ASP A 178 -2.79 38.92 2.28
CA ASP A 178 -3.47 39.82 1.34
C ASP A 178 -2.56 40.99 0.90
N PHE A 179 -1.86 41.60 1.85
CA PHE A 179 -0.90 42.68 1.57
C PHE A 179 0.24 42.18 0.67
N LEU A 180 0.83 41.03 1.00
CA LEU A 180 1.93 40.45 0.24
C LEU A 180 1.50 40.07 -1.18
N ASN A 181 0.36 39.41 -1.34
CA ASN A 181 -0.15 39.05 -2.66
C ASN A 181 -0.47 40.28 -3.52
N LYS A 182 -0.94 41.38 -2.91
CA LYS A 182 -1.27 42.62 -3.62
C LYS A 182 -0.03 43.43 -4.04
N TYR A 183 0.97 43.53 -3.17
CA TYR A 183 2.10 44.46 -3.36
C TYR A 183 3.43 43.77 -3.70
N LEU A 184 3.56 42.47 -3.41
CA LEU A 184 4.75 41.65 -3.66
C LEU A 184 4.32 40.31 -4.30
N PRO A 185 3.72 40.34 -5.50
CA PRO A 185 3.21 39.12 -6.15
C PRO A 185 4.33 38.10 -6.38
N GLY A 186 4.04 36.83 -6.11
CA GLY A 186 4.99 35.72 -6.23
C GLY A 186 5.89 35.49 -5.02
N MET A 187 5.79 36.31 -3.97
CA MET A 187 6.56 36.11 -2.73
C MET A 187 6.00 34.96 -1.86
N LEU A 188 4.69 34.73 -1.91
CA LEU A 188 4.03 33.59 -1.27
C LEU A 188 3.58 32.58 -2.32
N PRO A 189 3.62 31.28 -2.01
CA PRO A 189 3.21 30.24 -2.93
C PRO A 189 1.70 30.16 -3.13
N SER A 190 0.91 30.57 -2.13
CA SER A 190 -0.54 30.55 -2.20
C SER A 190 -1.12 31.95 -2.39
N THR A 191 -2.15 32.01 -3.24
CA THR A 191 -3.00 33.19 -3.38
C THR A 191 -4.29 32.96 -2.60
N GLY A 192 -4.56 33.76 -1.57
CA GLY A 192 -5.74 33.61 -0.71
C GLY A 192 -5.41 33.07 0.69
N LYS A 193 -6.13 32.04 1.14
CA LYS A 193 -6.06 31.55 2.52
C LYS A 193 -4.74 30.83 2.81
N PHE A 194 -4.24 30.98 4.03
CA PHE A 194 -3.09 30.24 4.52
C PHE A 194 -3.52 29.16 5.49
N GLY A 195 -3.12 27.91 5.25
CA GLY A 195 -3.40 26.75 6.10
C GLY A 195 -2.49 25.58 5.72
N LEU A 196 -2.34 24.61 6.62
CA LEU A 196 -1.43 23.47 6.42
C LEU A 196 -1.83 22.60 5.21
N PHE A 197 -3.13 22.50 4.95
CA PHE A 197 -3.73 21.71 3.87
C PHE A 197 -4.71 22.54 3.03
N ALA A 198 -4.53 23.86 2.96
CA ALA A 198 -5.47 24.77 2.30
C ALA A 198 -5.76 24.40 0.83
N GLU A 199 -4.76 23.83 0.14
CA GLU A 199 -4.85 23.44 -1.27
C GLU A 199 -5.13 21.94 -1.48
N PHE A 200 -5.44 21.18 -0.43
CA PHE A 200 -5.62 19.72 -0.51
C PHE A 200 -7.06 19.31 -0.78
N ASN A 201 -8.03 20.13 -0.38
CA ASN A 201 -9.44 19.74 -0.50
C ASN A 201 -9.96 20.03 -1.90
N ASN A 202 -10.58 19.02 -2.52
CA ASN A 202 -11.09 19.06 -3.90
C ASN A 202 -10.00 19.40 -4.93
N SER A 203 -8.77 18.95 -4.68
CA SER A 203 -7.63 19.13 -5.59
C SER A 203 -7.05 17.78 -6.03
N ASP A 204 -6.10 17.84 -6.96
CA ASP A 204 -5.39 16.66 -7.47
C ASP A 204 -3.89 16.69 -7.16
N THR A 205 -3.30 15.52 -6.98
CA THR A 205 -1.86 15.37 -6.70
C THR A 205 -1.00 15.29 -7.95
N GLY A 206 -1.45 15.86 -9.07
CA GLY A 206 -0.78 15.81 -10.36
C GLY A 206 -1.22 14.65 -11.25
N LEU A 207 -0.72 14.68 -12.49
CA LEU A 207 -1.00 13.71 -13.53
C LEU A 207 -0.07 12.50 -13.39
N PHE A 208 -0.62 11.37 -12.93
CA PHE A 208 0.09 10.10 -12.91
C PHE A 208 -0.05 9.40 -14.24
N THR A 209 1.04 8.82 -14.75
CA THR A 209 1.01 7.82 -15.81
C THR A 209 1.59 6.52 -15.25
N ILE A 210 0.80 5.46 -15.21
CA ILE A 210 1.16 4.17 -14.62
C ILE A 210 1.02 3.04 -15.64
N PHE A 211 1.70 1.92 -15.41
CA PHE A 211 1.51 0.72 -16.21
C PHE A 211 0.20 0.00 -15.84
N THR A 212 -0.54 -0.47 -16.85
CA THR A 212 -1.84 -1.14 -16.66
C THR A 212 -1.73 -2.62 -16.28
N GLY A 213 -0.54 -3.21 -16.41
CA GLY A 213 -0.31 -4.64 -16.22
C GLY A 213 -0.56 -5.51 -17.46
N LYS A 214 -1.16 -4.96 -18.53
CA LYS A 214 -1.47 -5.70 -19.76
C LYS A 214 -0.24 -6.30 -20.46
N GLY A 215 0.89 -5.61 -20.44
CA GLY A 215 2.15 -6.10 -21.00
C GLY A 215 2.89 -7.05 -20.07
N ASN A 216 3.03 -6.67 -18.79
CA ASN A 216 3.62 -7.49 -17.75
C ASN A 216 2.96 -7.15 -16.41
N ILE A 217 2.32 -8.15 -15.80
CA ILE A 217 1.62 -7.96 -14.52
C ILE A 217 2.56 -7.51 -13.39
N ARG A 218 3.84 -7.87 -13.44
CA ARG A 218 4.84 -7.44 -12.45
C ARG A 218 5.11 -5.93 -12.47
N ASN A 219 4.63 -5.22 -13.50
CA ASN A 219 4.75 -3.77 -13.62
C ASN A 219 3.46 -3.02 -13.31
N ILE A 220 2.34 -3.70 -13.08
CA ILE A 220 1.07 -3.02 -12.81
C ILE A 220 1.19 -1.99 -11.68
N HIS A 221 0.52 -0.86 -11.83
CA HIS A 221 0.54 0.29 -10.90
C HIS A 221 1.88 1.00 -10.74
N LYS A 222 3.00 0.48 -11.29
CA LYS A 222 4.27 1.20 -11.25
C LYS A 222 4.15 2.52 -12.02
N VAL A 223 4.72 3.58 -11.44
CA VAL A 223 4.73 4.91 -12.03
C VAL A 223 5.71 4.91 -13.21
N ASN A 224 5.21 5.28 -14.38
CA ASN A 224 6.03 5.57 -15.55
C ASN A 224 6.47 7.04 -15.53
N SER A 225 5.55 7.95 -15.19
CA SER A 225 5.86 9.37 -15.00
C SER A 225 4.84 10.06 -14.11
N TRP A 226 5.25 11.17 -13.50
CA TRP A 226 4.39 12.07 -12.74
C TRP A 226 4.55 13.49 -13.28
N ASN A 227 3.46 14.13 -13.69
CA ASN A 227 3.47 15.44 -14.38
C ASN A 227 4.42 15.48 -15.61
N GLY A 228 4.56 14.34 -16.30
CA GLY A 228 5.48 14.19 -17.43
C GLY A 228 6.95 13.96 -17.04
N LEU A 229 7.29 14.04 -15.76
CA LEU A 229 8.63 13.80 -15.24
C LEU A 229 8.83 12.31 -14.92
N THR A 230 9.99 11.78 -15.31
CA THR A 230 10.46 10.42 -14.95
C THR A 230 11.41 10.42 -13.76
N GLU A 231 11.95 11.59 -13.42
CA GLU A 231 12.78 11.86 -12.26
C GLU A 231 12.46 13.25 -11.70
N LEU A 232 12.70 13.45 -10.42
CA LEU A 232 12.53 14.71 -9.72
C LEU A 232 13.77 15.59 -9.93
N SER A 233 13.64 16.86 -9.54
CA SER A 233 14.75 17.82 -9.52
C SER A 233 14.96 18.43 -8.14
N TYR A 234 14.42 17.80 -7.10
CA TYR A 234 14.41 18.32 -5.73
C TYR A 234 15.68 17.97 -4.95
N TRP A 235 16.34 16.87 -5.30
CA TRP A 235 17.38 16.25 -4.48
C TRP A 235 18.76 16.32 -5.15
N GLN A 236 19.81 16.09 -4.37
CA GLN A 236 21.20 16.34 -4.80
C GLN A 236 21.77 15.23 -5.68
N THR A 237 21.24 14.01 -5.58
CA THR A 237 21.74 12.86 -6.34
C THR A 237 20.66 12.31 -7.30
N PRO A 238 21.05 11.73 -8.45
CA PRO A 238 20.12 11.09 -9.36
C PRO A 238 19.27 10.00 -8.68
N GLN A 239 19.89 9.21 -7.80
CA GLN A 239 19.21 8.16 -7.04
C GLN A 239 18.05 8.73 -6.20
N CYS A 240 18.28 9.80 -5.47
CA CYS A 240 17.27 10.43 -4.61
C CYS A 240 16.12 11.06 -5.42
N ASN A 241 16.40 11.43 -6.67
CA ASN A 241 15.42 11.98 -7.60
C ASN A 241 14.60 10.90 -8.34
N MET A 242 14.90 9.61 -8.19
CA MET A 242 14.13 8.57 -8.87
C MET A 242 12.67 8.52 -8.39
N ILE A 243 11.74 8.42 -9.34
CA ILE A 243 10.32 8.13 -9.10
C ILE A 243 10.15 6.62 -9.18
N ASN A 244 10.16 5.94 -8.03
CA ASN A 244 10.19 4.49 -7.91
C ASN A 244 8.87 3.92 -7.40
N GLY A 245 8.55 2.70 -7.85
CA GLY A 245 7.43 1.94 -7.34
C GLY A 245 6.08 2.43 -7.86
N THR A 246 5.04 2.33 -7.03
CA THR A 246 3.66 2.67 -7.42
C THR A 246 3.22 4.03 -6.91
N ALA A 247 1.98 4.43 -7.22
CA ALA A 247 1.36 5.64 -6.64
C ALA A 247 0.87 5.44 -5.18
N GLY A 248 1.22 4.33 -4.51
CA GLY A 248 0.92 4.08 -3.10
C GLY A 248 -0.47 3.52 -2.79
N GLN A 249 -1.22 3.08 -3.79
CA GLN A 249 -2.58 2.53 -3.61
C GLN A 249 -2.67 1.02 -3.78
N MET A 250 -1.90 0.48 -4.71
CA MET A 250 -1.87 -0.93 -5.07
C MET A 250 -0.45 -1.27 -5.52
N TRP A 251 -0.09 -2.55 -5.44
CA TRP A 251 1.22 -3.04 -5.83
C TRP A 251 1.10 -4.28 -6.72
N PRO A 252 2.18 -4.66 -7.42
CA PRO A 252 2.17 -5.86 -8.23
C PRO A 252 1.87 -7.16 -7.44
N PRO A 253 1.17 -8.13 -8.04
CA PRO A 253 0.83 -9.40 -7.40
C PRO A 253 2.04 -10.35 -7.25
N PHE A 254 1.79 -11.46 -6.54
CA PHE A 254 2.70 -12.56 -6.26
C PHE A 254 3.98 -12.14 -5.51
N MET A 255 3.79 -11.50 -4.36
CA MET A 255 4.85 -11.04 -3.47
C MET A 255 5.48 -12.18 -2.67
N THR A 256 6.75 -12.00 -2.33
CA THR A 256 7.54 -12.88 -1.45
C THR A 256 7.99 -12.10 -0.20
N GLU A 257 8.56 -12.79 0.79
CA GLU A 257 9.13 -12.14 1.98
C GLU A 257 10.36 -11.25 1.66
N GLU A 258 11.00 -11.48 0.51
CA GLU A 258 12.10 -10.66 -0.01
C GLU A 258 11.62 -9.40 -0.75
N SER A 259 10.31 -9.29 -1.01
CA SER A 259 9.75 -8.13 -1.70
C SER A 259 9.80 -6.89 -0.82
N THR A 260 9.85 -5.72 -1.45
CA THR A 260 9.68 -4.40 -0.81
C THR A 260 8.53 -3.65 -1.48
N LEU A 261 8.00 -2.62 -0.81
CA LEU A 261 6.93 -1.77 -1.35
C LEU A 261 7.46 -0.35 -1.62
N PRO A 262 8.14 -0.12 -2.75
CA PRO A 262 8.46 1.24 -3.17
C PRO A 262 7.17 1.94 -3.63
N PHE A 263 7.05 3.22 -3.31
CA PHE A 263 5.99 4.09 -3.81
C PHE A 263 6.44 5.55 -3.84
N TYR A 264 5.93 6.29 -4.82
CA TYR A 264 6.16 7.72 -4.92
C TYR A 264 5.02 8.50 -4.25
N SER A 265 5.37 9.40 -3.33
CA SER A 265 4.42 10.32 -2.70
C SER A 265 4.80 11.76 -3.04
N PRO A 266 3.96 12.46 -3.83
CA PRO A 266 4.13 13.90 -4.07
C PRO A 266 4.14 14.69 -2.76
N ASP A 267 3.35 14.28 -1.77
CA ASP A 267 3.21 14.96 -0.49
C ASP A 267 4.48 14.87 0.36
N ALA A 268 5.21 13.74 0.29
CA ALA A 268 6.51 13.52 0.92
C ALA A 268 7.70 13.95 0.04
N CYS A 269 7.44 14.41 -1.18
CA CYS A 269 8.43 14.91 -2.15
C CYS A 269 9.50 13.91 -2.59
N ARG A 270 9.31 12.61 -2.35
CA ARG A 270 10.25 11.56 -2.76
C ARG A 270 9.57 10.20 -2.87
N SER A 271 10.31 9.26 -3.43
CA SER A 271 10.00 7.85 -3.32
C SER A 271 10.34 7.34 -1.91
N LEU A 272 9.44 6.55 -1.34
CA LEU A 272 9.56 5.86 -0.06
C LEU A 272 9.49 4.36 -0.31
N GLU A 273 9.99 3.57 0.64
CA GLU A 273 10.03 2.12 0.54
C GLU A 273 9.68 1.49 1.89
N LEU A 274 8.76 0.54 1.90
CA LEU A 274 8.45 -0.29 3.07
C LEU A 274 9.07 -1.67 2.93
N VAL A 275 9.44 -2.26 4.06
CA VAL A 275 10.07 -3.58 4.14
C VAL A 275 9.15 -4.58 4.81
N TYR A 276 9.24 -5.84 4.40
CA TYR A 276 8.50 -6.94 5.02
C TYR A 276 8.85 -7.05 6.51
N GLN A 277 7.84 -7.25 7.36
CA GLN A 277 8.01 -7.50 8.79
C GLN A 277 7.60 -8.93 9.16
N ARG A 278 6.37 -9.33 8.80
CA ARG A 278 5.78 -10.60 9.22
C ARG A 278 4.56 -10.99 8.39
N PRO A 279 4.18 -12.29 8.37
CA PRO A 279 2.89 -12.70 7.85
C PRO A 279 1.80 -12.45 8.89
N GLY A 280 0.53 -12.49 8.46
CA GLY A 280 -0.61 -12.35 9.34
C GLY A 280 -1.93 -12.64 8.63
N GLU A 281 -3.01 -12.23 9.27
CA GLU A 281 -4.36 -12.37 8.75
C GLU A 281 -5.19 -11.14 9.14
N PHE A 282 -6.05 -10.68 8.23
CA PHE A 282 -7.01 -9.62 8.49
C PHE A 282 -8.41 -10.11 8.13
N LYS A 283 -9.26 -10.29 9.14
CA LYS A 283 -10.64 -10.77 9.00
C LYS A 283 -10.76 -12.03 8.12
N GLY A 284 -9.91 -13.04 8.33
CA GLY A 284 -9.94 -14.27 7.53
C GLY A 284 -9.01 -14.28 6.31
N VAL A 285 -8.49 -13.14 5.88
CA VAL A 285 -7.69 -13.01 4.64
C VAL A 285 -6.20 -12.96 4.98
N PRO A 286 -5.35 -13.83 4.38
CA PRO A 286 -3.92 -13.83 4.65
C PRO A 286 -3.24 -12.56 4.13
N LEU A 287 -2.23 -12.09 4.85
CA LEU A 287 -1.51 -10.86 4.50
C LEU A 287 -0.04 -10.92 4.85
N TYR A 288 0.73 -10.04 4.23
CA TYR A 288 2.05 -9.63 4.67
C TYR A 288 1.99 -8.22 5.23
N ARG A 289 2.59 -8.02 6.41
CA ARG A 289 2.76 -6.70 7.02
C ARG A 289 4.07 -6.09 6.55
N PHE A 290 3.98 -4.93 5.93
CA PHE A 290 5.11 -4.09 5.56
C PHE A 290 5.16 -2.86 6.46
N VAL A 291 6.36 -2.47 6.87
CA VAL A 291 6.57 -1.34 7.80
C VAL A 291 7.63 -0.39 7.28
N ALA A 292 7.61 0.84 7.76
CA ALA A 292 8.70 1.78 7.50
C ALA A 292 9.99 1.30 8.20
N PRO A 293 11.09 1.06 7.46
CA PRO A 293 12.36 0.73 8.10
C PRO A 293 12.92 1.96 8.83
N LYS A 294 13.73 1.73 9.87
CA LYS A 294 14.45 2.80 10.60
C LYS A 294 15.32 3.67 9.67
N THR A 295 15.75 3.13 8.53
CA THR A 295 16.55 3.82 7.52
C THR A 295 15.75 4.81 6.68
N MET A 296 14.41 4.81 6.71
CA MET A 296 13.57 5.65 5.84
C MET A 296 13.92 7.14 5.91
N PHE A 297 14.12 7.67 7.11
CA PHE A 297 14.51 9.06 7.36
C PHE A 297 15.86 9.18 8.07
N ALA A 298 16.69 8.13 8.04
CA ALA A 298 18.02 8.17 8.66
C ALA A 298 18.95 9.15 7.96
N ASN A 299 19.92 9.68 8.70
CA ASN A 299 20.96 10.54 8.15
C ASN A 299 21.83 9.76 7.15
N GLY A 300 22.44 10.45 6.19
CA GLY A 300 23.39 9.88 5.24
C GLY A 300 24.62 9.26 5.90
N THR A 301 25.01 9.74 7.08
CA THR A 301 26.08 9.12 7.89
C THR A 301 25.68 7.74 8.41
N ASP A 302 24.41 7.54 8.72
CA ASP A 302 23.88 6.28 9.26
C ASP A 302 23.42 5.33 8.14
N TYR A 303 22.97 5.91 7.02
CA TYR A 303 22.52 5.19 5.83
C TYR A 303 22.89 5.96 4.57
N ALA A 304 24.03 5.62 3.98
CA ALA A 304 24.62 6.30 2.81
C ALA A 304 23.65 6.56 1.64
N PRO A 305 22.70 5.65 1.29
CA PRO A 305 21.71 5.94 0.24
C PRO A 305 20.84 7.19 0.48
N ASN A 306 20.76 7.69 1.72
CA ASN A 306 20.02 8.91 2.04
C ASN A 306 20.84 10.21 1.90
N GLU A 307 22.14 10.15 1.57
CA GLU A 307 23.01 11.33 1.50
C GLU A 307 22.47 12.41 0.55
N GLY A 308 21.86 12.01 -0.57
CA GLY A 308 21.30 12.95 -1.55
C GLY A 308 20.04 13.70 -1.13
N PHE A 309 19.39 13.31 -0.02
CA PHE A 309 18.19 14.01 0.50
C PHE A 309 18.53 15.22 1.38
N CYS A 310 19.80 15.64 1.46
CA CYS A 310 20.29 16.63 2.44
C CYS A 310 19.87 16.21 3.85
N PRO A 311 20.45 15.12 4.40
CA PRO A 311 20.28 14.74 5.80
C PRO A 311 21.06 15.74 6.67
N CYS A 312 20.57 16.97 6.67
CA CYS A 312 21.25 18.15 7.17
C CYS A 312 20.95 18.37 8.68
N ARG A 313 20.35 17.36 9.33
CA ARG A 313 19.93 17.28 10.73
C ARG A 313 20.00 15.84 11.24
N GLN A 314 19.66 15.65 12.51
CA GLN A 314 19.63 14.36 13.18
C GLN A 314 18.80 13.32 12.41
N SER A 315 19.18 12.05 12.55
CA SER A 315 18.46 10.93 11.95
C SER A 315 16.98 10.90 12.37
N GLY A 316 16.11 10.52 11.44
CA GLY A 316 14.65 10.50 11.61
C GLY A 316 13.93 11.74 11.09
N LEU A 317 14.65 12.67 10.45
CA LEU A 317 14.11 13.91 9.89
C LEU A 317 14.40 13.99 8.38
N LEU A 318 13.38 14.30 7.60
CA LEU A 318 13.48 14.62 6.18
C LEU A 318 13.21 16.11 5.95
N ASN A 319 14.19 16.86 5.48
CA ASN A 319 13.99 18.25 5.07
C ASN A 319 13.20 18.30 3.75
N VAL A 320 12.04 18.95 3.74
CA VAL A 320 11.19 19.09 2.55
C VAL A 320 11.17 20.52 2.01
N SER A 321 12.13 21.36 2.41
CA SER A 321 12.21 22.74 1.95
C SER A 321 12.31 22.87 0.42
N THR A 322 12.97 21.93 -0.24
CA THR A 322 13.21 21.93 -1.70
C THR A 322 11.93 21.82 -2.53
N CYS A 323 10.90 21.15 -2.01
CA CYS A 323 9.59 21.01 -2.67
C CYS A 323 8.50 21.88 -2.03
N ARG A 324 8.76 22.51 -0.88
CA ARG A 324 7.81 23.37 -0.15
C ARG A 324 8.24 24.83 -0.15
N HIS A 325 8.60 25.36 -1.33
CA HIS A 325 8.93 26.78 -1.55
C HIS A 325 9.99 27.33 -0.58
N ASN A 326 11.02 26.54 -0.28
CA ASN A 326 12.10 26.85 0.66
C ASN A 326 11.65 27.03 2.12
N SER A 327 10.40 26.68 2.46
CA SER A 327 9.93 26.68 3.84
C SER A 327 10.76 25.70 4.69
N PRO A 328 11.17 26.06 5.92
CA PRO A 328 12.00 25.21 6.78
C PRO A 328 11.17 24.10 7.45
N ALA A 329 10.43 23.34 6.64
CA ALA A 329 9.55 22.26 7.05
C ALA A 329 10.27 20.90 6.99
N PHE A 330 9.99 20.05 7.96
CA PHE A 330 10.56 18.71 8.08
C PHE A 330 9.47 17.66 8.28
N ILE A 331 9.62 16.52 7.61
CA ILE A 331 8.79 15.34 7.82
C ILE A 331 9.53 14.36 8.75
N SER A 332 8.79 13.74 9.66
CA SER A 332 9.28 12.64 10.50
C SER A 332 8.17 11.61 10.72
N HIS A 333 8.47 10.53 11.45
CA HIS A 333 7.40 9.75 12.08
C HIS A 333 6.81 10.52 13.28
N PRO A 334 5.57 10.21 13.69
CA PRO A 334 4.94 10.81 14.86
C PRO A 334 5.78 10.67 16.12
N HIS A 335 5.77 11.70 16.96
CA HIS A 335 6.54 11.79 18.20
C HIS A 335 8.05 11.54 18.03
N PHE A 336 8.58 11.74 16.81
CA PHE A 336 9.95 11.37 16.44
C PHE A 336 10.26 9.87 16.66
N PHE A 337 9.26 9.00 16.48
CA PHE A 337 9.47 7.55 16.48
C PHE A 337 10.57 7.15 15.48
N ASN A 338 11.44 6.21 15.87
CA ASN A 338 12.62 5.80 15.10
C ASN A 338 13.65 6.89 14.76
N ALA A 339 13.54 8.09 15.35
CA ALA A 339 14.50 9.17 15.17
C ALA A 339 15.62 9.13 16.23
N ASP A 340 16.60 10.04 16.09
CA ASP A 340 17.63 10.28 17.09
C ASP A 340 16.98 10.71 18.43
N PRO A 341 17.24 10.02 19.55
CA PRO A 341 16.66 10.34 20.85
C PRO A 341 16.91 11.78 21.30
N VAL A 342 17.99 12.44 20.84
CA VAL A 342 18.29 13.83 21.20
C VAL A 342 17.17 14.79 20.77
N LEU A 343 16.34 14.44 19.78
CA LEU A 343 15.19 15.25 19.37
C LEU A 343 14.12 15.36 20.47
N LEU A 344 13.98 14.32 21.29
CA LEU A 344 13.09 14.31 22.46
C LEU A 344 13.62 15.23 23.57
N ASP A 345 14.93 15.49 23.59
CA ASP A 345 15.55 16.41 24.53
C ASP A 345 15.32 17.88 24.19
N TYR A 346 14.71 18.22 23.04
CA TYR A 346 14.37 19.60 22.71
C TYR A 346 12.91 19.97 22.98
N VAL A 347 12.00 19.00 23.10
CA VAL A 347 10.55 19.25 23.26
C VAL A 347 9.96 18.32 24.31
N GLN A 348 9.33 18.89 25.35
CA GLN A 348 8.62 18.11 26.37
C GLN A 348 7.22 17.72 25.90
N GLY A 349 6.75 16.53 26.27
CA GLY A 349 5.42 16.00 25.94
C GLY A 349 5.39 15.00 24.77
N LEU A 350 6.55 14.57 24.27
CA LEU A 350 6.65 13.57 23.21
C LEU A 350 6.89 12.16 23.76
N HIS A 351 6.08 11.20 23.33
CA HIS A 351 6.13 9.80 23.78
C HIS A 351 6.05 8.83 22.57
N PRO A 352 7.15 8.59 21.85
CA PRO A 352 7.13 7.68 20.70
C PRO A 352 6.85 6.24 21.12
N ASN A 353 6.10 5.52 20.29
CA ASN A 353 5.64 4.15 20.50
C ASN A 353 5.36 3.50 19.14
N GLU A 354 5.79 2.24 18.95
CA GLU A 354 5.59 1.52 17.69
C GLU A 354 4.12 1.29 17.32
N GLU A 355 3.25 0.98 18.29
CA GLU A 355 1.84 0.66 18.05
C GLU A 355 1.05 1.88 17.54
N GLU A 356 1.29 3.05 18.15
CA GLU A 356 0.58 4.29 17.82
C GLU A 356 1.26 5.08 16.70
N HIS A 357 2.58 4.96 16.54
CA HIS A 357 3.36 5.84 15.65
C HIS A 357 4.06 5.10 14.51
N GLY A 358 4.05 3.76 14.52
CA GLY A 358 4.57 2.94 13.43
C GLY A 358 3.69 3.03 12.20
N LEU A 359 4.31 3.22 11.03
CA LEU A 359 3.65 3.16 9.73
C LEU A 359 3.61 1.71 9.24
N PHE A 360 2.45 1.24 8.79
CA PHE A 360 2.33 -0.09 8.19
C PHE A 360 1.34 -0.16 7.02
N ILE A 361 1.57 -1.14 6.14
CA ILE A 361 0.65 -1.56 5.09
C ILE A 361 0.54 -3.08 5.18
N ASP A 362 -0.68 -3.56 5.44
CA ASP A 362 -1.03 -4.96 5.37
C ASP A 362 -1.58 -5.27 3.97
N ILE A 363 -0.89 -6.14 3.24
CA ILE A 363 -1.18 -6.41 1.83
C ILE A 363 -1.43 -7.90 1.58
N HIS A 364 -2.41 -8.22 0.74
CA HIS A 364 -2.62 -9.61 0.32
C HIS A 364 -1.54 -10.00 -0.71
N PRO A 365 -0.64 -10.94 -0.41
CA PRO A 365 0.59 -11.16 -1.17
C PRO A 365 0.34 -11.63 -2.60
N GLN A 366 -0.71 -12.43 -2.83
CA GLN A 366 -0.98 -12.97 -4.16
C GLN A 366 -1.58 -11.92 -5.11
N THR A 367 -2.32 -10.94 -4.60
CA THR A 367 -3.01 -9.94 -5.46
C THR A 367 -2.35 -8.57 -5.44
N GLY A 368 -1.55 -8.24 -4.42
CA GLY A 368 -0.96 -6.91 -4.24
C GLY A 368 -1.95 -5.83 -3.82
N VAL A 369 -3.12 -6.22 -3.29
CA VAL A 369 -4.17 -5.30 -2.82
C VAL A 369 -4.03 -5.06 -1.31
N PRO A 370 -3.94 -3.80 -0.86
CA PRO A 370 -3.92 -3.49 0.57
C PRO A 370 -5.25 -3.84 1.25
N LEU A 371 -5.16 -4.44 2.44
CA LEU A 371 -6.30 -4.84 3.25
C LEU A 371 -6.53 -3.89 4.42
N ASN A 372 -5.43 -3.43 5.02
CA ASN A 372 -5.42 -2.52 6.16
C ASN A 372 -4.17 -1.64 6.08
N VAL A 373 -4.36 -0.34 6.14
CA VAL A 373 -3.32 0.65 5.89
C VAL A 373 -3.33 1.68 7.01
N SER A 374 -2.16 2.03 7.49
CA SER A 374 -1.96 3.14 8.41
C SER A 374 -0.66 3.86 8.04
N ILE A 375 -0.80 4.96 7.28
CA ILE A 375 0.29 5.83 6.87
C ILE A 375 0.37 6.97 7.88
N ARG A 376 1.45 7.01 8.67
CA ARG A 376 1.62 7.98 9.75
C ARG A 376 2.85 8.83 9.53
N LEU A 377 2.65 10.15 9.46
CA LEU A 377 3.70 11.15 9.26
C LEU A 377 3.47 12.36 10.16
N GLN A 378 4.55 13.06 10.46
CA GLN A 378 4.55 14.27 11.28
C GLN A 378 5.16 15.42 10.52
N LEU A 379 4.51 16.58 10.59
CA LEU A 379 5.01 17.84 10.05
C LEU A 379 5.61 18.67 11.18
N ASN A 380 6.85 19.09 10.95
CA ASN A 380 7.64 19.86 11.90
C ASN A 380 8.13 21.16 11.24
N LEU A 381 8.32 22.19 12.05
CA LEU A 381 8.89 23.48 11.64
C LEU A 381 10.24 23.69 12.32
N TYR A 382 11.28 23.88 11.55
CA TYR A 382 12.56 24.30 12.10
C TYR A 382 12.53 25.80 12.42
N MET A 383 12.75 26.13 13.70
CA MET A 383 12.68 27.49 14.22
C MET A 383 13.86 27.81 15.13
N LYS A 384 14.34 29.05 15.08
CA LYS A 384 15.43 29.57 15.92
C LYS A 384 15.32 31.09 16.04
N LYS A 385 16.07 31.68 16.98
CA LYS A 385 16.29 33.12 17.07
C LYS A 385 16.95 33.66 15.79
N VAL A 386 16.40 34.75 15.26
CA VAL A 386 16.99 35.50 14.13
C VAL A 386 17.18 36.96 14.50
N SER A 387 18.43 37.43 14.46
CA SER A 387 18.76 38.82 14.79
C SER A 387 18.06 39.81 13.85
N GLY A 388 17.47 40.86 14.40
CA GLY A 388 16.67 41.85 13.65
C GLY A 388 15.20 41.49 13.50
N ILE A 389 14.78 40.24 13.79
CA ILE A 389 13.38 39.80 13.79
C ILE A 389 12.93 39.53 15.22
N THR A 390 12.32 40.53 15.84
CA THR A 390 12.00 40.49 17.28
C THR A 390 10.95 39.47 17.65
N GLU A 391 10.11 39.04 16.70
CA GLU A 391 9.09 38.02 16.88
C GLU A 391 9.71 36.68 17.28
N THR A 392 10.95 36.40 16.85
CA THR A 392 11.68 35.17 17.21
C THR A 392 12.22 35.17 18.65
N GLY A 393 12.19 36.31 19.34
CA GLY A 393 12.63 36.43 20.74
C GLY A 393 14.02 35.84 21.01
N LYS A 394 14.07 34.91 21.96
CA LYS A 394 15.24 34.11 22.33
C LYS A 394 15.00 32.61 22.08
N ILE A 395 14.15 32.26 21.11
CA ILE A 395 13.83 30.87 20.78
C ILE A 395 15.13 30.09 20.53
N SER A 396 15.30 29.00 21.28
CA SER A 396 16.37 28.03 21.06
C SER A 396 16.16 27.30 19.75
N GLU A 397 17.24 26.92 19.09
CA GLU A 397 17.18 26.17 17.84
C GLU A 397 16.50 24.81 18.04
N VAL A 398 15.39 24.58 17.34
CA VAL A 398 14.57 23.38 17.51
C VAL A 398 13.80 23.03 16.23
N VAL A 399 13.63 21.73 15.99
CA VAL A 399 12.66 21.19 15.02
C VAL A 399 11.36 20.95 15.78
N MET A 400 10.45 21.92 15.69
CA MET A 400 9.23 21.98 16.49
C MET A 400 8.11 21.18 15.82
N PRO A 401 7.55 20.13 16.46
CA PRO A 401 6.43 19.40 15.90
C PRO A 401 5.17 20.28 15.91
N MET A 402 4.43 20.28 14.80
CA MET A 402 3.20 21.06 14.65
C MET A 402 1.98 20.16 14.69
N ILE A 403 1.98 19.15 13.82
CA ILE A 403 0.93 18.14 13.71
C ILE A 403 1.55 16.80 13.35
N TRP A 404 0.88 15.71 13.70
CA TRP A 404 1.02 14.46 12.98
C TRP A 404 -0.34 14.00 12.48
N PHE A 405 -0.32 13.21 11.41
CA PHE A 405 -1.51 12.71 10.78
C PHE A 405 -1.37 11.24 10.42
N GLU A 406 -2.50 10.56 10.44
CA GLU A 406 -2.67 9.18 10.01
C GLU A 406 -3.65 9.15 8.84
N GLU A 407 -3.19 8.69 7.67
CA GLU A 407 -4.10 8.23 6.63
C GLU A 407 -4.33 6.72 6.83
N SER A 408 -5.55 6.38 7.23
CA SER A 408 -5.97 4.99 7.44
C SER A 408 -7.03 4.58 6.42
N GLY A 409 -7.01 3.30 6.05
CA GLY A 409 -7.99 2.70 5.17
C GLY A 409 -7.99 1.20 5.36
N TYR A 410 -9.19 0.60 5.37
CA TYR A 410 -9.33 -0.83 5.54
C TYR A 410 -10.49 -1.36 4.69
N ILE A 411 -10.35 -2.60 4.25
CA ILE A 411 -11.39 -3.30 3.52
C ILE A 411 -12.52 -3.70 4.50
N ASP A 412 -13.77 -3.41 4.11
CA ASP A 412 -14.93 -3.76 4.91
C ASP A 412 -16.18 -4.04 4.06
N GLY A 413 -17.22 -4.56 4.71
CA GLY A 413 -18.53 -4.76 4.11
C GLY A 413 -18.52 -5.69 2.89
N PRO A 414 -19.30 -5.39 1.82
CA PRO A 414 -19.43 -6.27 0.66
C PRO A 414 -18.11 -6.51 -0.09
N VAL A 415 -17.20 -5.53 -0.08
CA VAL A 415 -15.88 -5.65 -0.73
C VAL A 415 -15.06 -6.73 -0.02
N LEU A 416 -15.03 -6.71 1.32
CA LEU A 416 -14.38 -7.75 2.11
C LEU A 416 -15.00 -9.12 1.87
N SER A 417 -16.34 -9.24 1.89
CA SER A 417 -17.01 -10.53 1.66
C SER A 417 -16.68 -11.12 0.30
N THR A 418 -16.63 -10.27 -0.73
CA THR A 418 -16.25 -10.68 -2.10
C THR A 418 -14.80 -11.15 -2.14
N PHE A 419 -13.90 -10.38 -1.51
CA PHE A 419 -12.47 -10.69 -1.46
C PHE A 419 -12.21 -12.01 -0.71
N TYR A 420 -12.82 -12.18 0.46
CA TYR A 420 -12.75 -13.41 1.26
C TYR A 420 -13.28 -14.62 0.49
N THR A 421 -14.44 -14.49 -0.18
CA THR A 421 -15.02 -15.58 -0.96
C THR A 421 -14.11 -15.99 -2.10
N ASN A 422 -13.59 -15.03 -2.85
CA ASN A 422 -12.79 -15.30 -4.06
C ASN A 422 -11.38 -15.78 -3.77
N LEU A 423 -10.77 -15.34 -2.66
CA LEU A 423 -9.35 -15.60 -2.38
C LEU A 423 -9.11 -16.58 -1.24
N VAL A 424 -10.11 -16.86 -0.41
CA VAL A 424 -10.02 -17.82 0.70
C VAL A 424 -10.94 -19.01 0.44
N VAL A 425 -12.24 -18.76 0.29
CA VAL A 425 -13.24 -19.85 0.20
C VAL A 425 -13.11 -20.65 -1.10
N LEU A 426 -13.10 -19.99 -2.26
CA LEU A 426 -13.03 -20.69 -3.55
C LEU A 426 -11.74 -21.52 -3.69
N PRO A 427 -10.53 -20.99 -3.40
CA PRO A 427 -9.31 -21.80 -3.42
C PRO A 427 -9.36 -22.98 -2.44
N ALA A 428 -9.84 -22.77 -1.22
CA ALA A 428 -9.97 -23.85 -0.24
C ALA A 428 -10.94 -24.94 -0.71
N VAL A 429 -12.08 -24.57 -1.28
CA VAL A 429 -13.03 -25.54 -1.85
C VAL A 429 -12.39 -26.31 -3.01
N MET A 430 -11.66 -25.63 -3.90
CA MET A 430 -10.93 -26.29 -4.99
C MET A 430 -9.90 -27.29 -4.46
N GLU A 431 -9.15 -26.93 -3.42
CA GLU A 431 -8.18 -27.78 -2.76
C GLU A 431 -8.83 -29.00 -2.07
N TYR A 432 -9.93 -28.80 -1.34
CA TYR A 432 -10.67 -29.91 -0.72
C TYR A 432 -11.27 -30.86 -1.76
N VAL A 433 -11.80 -30.32 -2.87
CA VAL A 433 -12.31 -31.12 -3.99
C VAL A 433 -11.17 -31.92 -4.64
N GLN A 434 -10.01 -31.31 -4.83
CA GLN A 434 -8.80 -31.98 -5.33
C GLN A 434 -8.40 -33.15 -4.42
N TYR A 435 -8.26 -32.93 -3.12
CA TYR A 435 -7.94 -34.00 -2.17
C TYR A 435 -9.02 -35.07 -2.09
N GLY A 436 -10.29 -34.68 -2.21
CA GLY A 436 -11.42 -35.60 -2.30
C GLY A 436 -11.31 -36.55 -3.50
N PHE A 437 -10.97 -36.04 -4.69
CA PHE A 437 -10.75 -36.87 -5.88
C PHE A 437 -9.56 -37.82 -5.73
N ILE A 438 -8.45 -37.36 -5.14
CA ILE A 438 -7.28 -38.19 -4.88
C ILE A 438 -7.62 -39.32 -3.90
N ALA A 439 -8.25 -38.99 -2.77
CA ALA A 439 -8.64 -39.98 -1.76
C ALA A 439 -9.62 -41.02 -2.33
N LEU A 440 -10.64 -40.57 -3.06
CA LEU A 440 -11.60 -41.46 -3.73
C LEU A 440 -10.91 -42.38 -4.75
N GLY A 441 -9.96 -41.84 -5.53
CA GLY A 441 -9.14 -42.61 -6.47
C GLY A 441 -8.34 -43.70 -5.75
N LEU A 442 -7.62 -43.36 -4.68
CA LEU A 442 -6.81 -44.31 -3.91
C LEU A 442 -7.64 -45.39 -3.21
N VAL A 443 -8.72 -45.00 -2.53
CA VAL A 443 -9.61 -45.95 -1.82
C VAL A 443 -10.20 -46.97 -2.80
N THR A 444 -10.64 -46.51 -3.97
CA THR A 444 -11.22 -47.41 -4.98
C THR A 444 -10.17 -48.33 -5.61
N ILE A 445 -8.91 -47.91 -5.71
CA ILE A 445 -7.78 -48.76 -6.14
C ILE A 445 -7.46 -49.82 -5.07
N ILE A 446 -7.42 -49.44 -3.79
CA ILE A 446 -7.16 -50.36 -2.67
C ILE A 446 -8.25 -51.44 -2.59
N ILE A 447 -9.52 -51.05 -2.65
CA ILE A 447 -10.65 -51.99 -2.65
C ILE A 447 -10.55 -52.94 -3.85
N ALA A 448 -10.18 -52.44 -5.03
CA ALA A 448 -9.99 -53.27 -6.21
C ALA A 448 -8.86 -54.29 -6.06
N ALA A 449 -7.73 -53.87 -5.50
CA ALA A 449 -6.58 -54.74 -5.25
C ALA A 449 -6.94 -55.82 -4.22
N PHE A 450 -7.66 -55.45 -3.15
CA PHE A 450 -8.14 -56.39 -2.14
C PHE A 450 -9.12 -57.42 -2.73
N VAL A 451 -10.09 -56.99 -3.53
CA VAL A 451 -11.02 -57.90 -4.22
C VAL A 451 -10.26 -58.82 -5.18
N HIS A 452 -9.31 -58.30 -5.96
CA HIS A 452 -8.50 -59.11 -6.87
C HIS A 452 -7.65 -60.15 -6.10
N TYR A 453 -7.04 -59.76 -4.99
CA TYR A 453 -6.29 -60.66 -4.12
C TYR A 453 -7.19 -61.76 -3.55
N LYS A 454 -8.37 -61.42 -3.01
CA LYS A 454 -9.33 -62.40 -2.48
C LYS A 454 -9.86 -63.35 -3.54
N VAL A 455 -10.10 -62.88 -4.77
CA VAL A 455 -10.49 -63.73 -5.90
C VAL A 455 -9.35 -64.66 -6.31
N LYS A 456 -8.11 -64.16 -6.36
CA LYS A 456 -6.93 -64.96 -6.71
C LYS A 456 -6.62 -66.04 -5.65
N VAL A 457 -6.86 -65.75 -4.37
CA VAL A 457 -6.70 -66.71 -3.26
C VAL A 457 -7.83 -67.74 -3.21
N LYS A 458 -9.04 -67.43 -3.70
CA LYS A 458 -10.18 -68.37 -3.76
C LYS A 458 -10.20 -69.26 -5.01
N LEU A 459 -9.36 -69.00 -6.02
CA LEU A 459 -9.21 -69.86 -7.19
C LEU A 459 -8.11 -70.91 -6.89
N PRO A 460 -8.44 -72.19 -6.65
CA PRO A 460 -7.42 -73.23 -6.59
C PRO A 460 -6.72 -73.30 -7.96
N SER A 461 -5.41 -73.49 -7.95
CA SER A 461 -4.62 -73.76 -9.16
C SER A 461 -5.27 -74.92 -9.94
N ARG A 462 -5.91 -74.62 -11.07
CA ARG A 462 -6.30 -75.66 -12.02
C ARG A 462 -5.00 -76.26 -12.58
N SER A 463 -4.78 -77.54 -12.32
CA SER A 463 -3.78 -78.34 -13.02
C SER A 463 -4.10 -78.37 -14.53
N PRO A 464 -3.10 -78.49 -15.41
CA PRO A 464 -3.29 -78.57 -16.86
C PRO A 464 -3.76 -79.97 -17.28
N SER A 465 -4.90 -80.40 -16.76
CA SER A 465 -5.53 -81.66 -17.12
C SER A 465 -7.01 -81.59 -16.79
N ASP A 466 -7.79 -80.91 -17.66
CA ASP A 466 -9.24 -81.12 -17.84
C ASP A 466 -9.73 -80.08 -18.87
N LEU A 467 -9.35 -80.29 -20.13
CA LEU A 467 -10.00 -79.67 -21.28
C LEU A 467 -10.56 -80.79 -22.17
N CYS A 468 -11.44 -81.60 -21.58
CA CYS A 468 -12.30 -82.50 -22.33
C CYS A 468 -13.69 -82.47 -21.69
N TYR A 469 -14.72 -82.47 -22.53
CA TYR A 469 -16.15 -82.46 -22.22
C TYR A 469 -16.76 -81.10 -21.86
N HIS A 470 -17.19 -80.37 -22.89
CA HIS A 470 -18.61 -79.99 -23.06
C HIS A 470 -18.81 -79.32 -24.43
N VAL A 471 -18.99 -80.15 -25.46
CA VAL A 471 -19.72 -79.77 -26.67
C VAL A 471 -21.00 -80.60 -26.63
N PHE A 472 -22.12 -80.02 -26.20
CA PHE A 472 -23.47 -80.48 -26.54
C PHE A 472 -24.47 -79.44 -26.05
N PHE A 473 -25.49 -79.19 -26.89
CA PHE A 473 -26.62 -78.26 -26.75
C PHE A 473 -26.44 -76.82 -27.24
N ASN A 474 -26.70 -76.62 -28.54
CA ASN A 474 -27.99 -76.06 -28.95
C ASN A 474 -28.22 -76.23 -30.45
N CYS A 475 -29.29 -76.95 -30.79
CA CYS A 475 -29.84 -77.06 -32.13
C CYS A 475 -31.32 -76.67 -32.04
N MET A 476 -31.71 -75.55 -32.66
CA MET A 476 -33.00 -75.32 -33.34
C MET A 476 -33.22 -73.81 -33.55
N SER A 477 -33.07 -73.33 -34.79
CA SER A 477 -34.16 -72.69 -35.54
C SER A 477 -33.64 -72.05 -36.84
N HIS A 478 -34.17 -72.57 -37.96
CA HIS A 478 -34.25 -72.01 -39.32
C HIS A 478 -33.02 -71.98 -40.26
N HIS A 479 -33.09 -72.92 -41.21
CA HIS A 479 -32.70 -72.85 -42.64
C HIS A 479 -31.34 -72.21 -43.00
N SER A 480 -30.31 -73.03 -43.25
CA SER A 480 -29.92 -73.46 -44.61
C SER A 480 -28.47 -74.01 -44.67
N ALA A 481 -28.34 -75.18 -45.31
CA ALA A 481 -27.17 -75.81 -45.94
C ALA A 481 -25.86 -76.03 -45.14
N CYS A 482 -25.65 -77.30 -44.73
CA CYS A 482 -24.35 -77.91 -44.51
C CYS A 482 -23.68 -78.27 -45.85
N CYS A 483 -22.36 -78.08 -45.97
CA CYS A 483 -21.47 -79.01 -46.68
C CYS A 483 -20.02 -78.89 -46.17
N PRO A 484 -19.31 -80.00 -45.87
CA PRO A 484 -17.98 -80.01 -45.26
C PRO A 484 -16.86 -80.31 -46.26
N THR A 485 -15.63 -79.85 -45.99
CA THR A 485 -14.43 -80.42 -46.62
C THR A 485 -13.26 -80.50 -45.64
N ASN A 486 -12.94 -81.75 -45.31
CA ASN A 486 -11.74 -82.21 -44.62
C ASN A 486 -10.46 -81.91 -45.42
N ARG A 487 -9.36 -81.59 -44.73
CA ARG A 487 -8.04 -82.22 -44.96
C ARG A 487 -7.03 -81.84 -43.86
N CYS A 488 -6.72 -82.81 -43.01
CA CYS A 488 -5.47 -82.90 -42.24
C CYS A 488 -4.61 -84.02 -42.83
N LYS A 489 -3.29 -83.80 -42.92
CA LYS A 489 -2.16 -84.76 -42.92
C LYS A 489 -0.88 -83.90 -43.03
N THR A 490 0.19 -84.07 -42.24
CA THR A 490 1.00 -85.26 -41.86
C THR A 490 1.78 -84.95 -40.55
N GLU A 491 1.80 -85.79 -39.50
CA GLU A 491 2.77 -86.89 -39.16
C GLU A 491 4.25 -86.45 -39.22
N GLN A 492 5.01 -86.21 -38.13
CA GLN A 492 5.52 -87.00 -36.98
C GLN A 492 6.80 -87.84 -37.25
N GLU A 493 7.82 -87.62 -36.40
CA GLU A 493 9.03 -88.44 -36.07
C GLU A 493 10.20 -88.53 -37.09
N SER A 494 11.48 -88.32 -36.71
CA SER A 494 12.25 -89.13 -35.74
C SER A 494 13.64 -88.55 -35.39
N LEU A 495 14.11 -88.90 -34.19
CA LEU A 495 15.51 -89.09 -33.69
C LEU A 495 16.64 -88.16 -34.20
N HIS A 496 17.23 -87.35 -33.31
CA HIS A 496 18.41 -87.72 -32.50
C HIS A 496 18.71 -86.68 -31.40
#